data_AF-A0A7W8EJX7-F1
#
_entry.id   AF-A0A7W8EJX7-F1
#
_cell.length_a   1.000
_cell.length_b   1.000
_cell.length_c   1.000
_cell.angle_alpha   90.00
_cell.angle_beta   90.00
_cell.angle_gamma   90.00
#
_symmetry.space_group_name_H-M   'P 1'
#
loop_
_entity.id
_entity.type
_entity.pdbx_description
1 polymer ?
#
loop_
_entity_poly.entity_id
_entity_poly.type
_entity_poly.pdbx_seq_one_letter_code
_entity_poly.pdbx_strand_id
1 'polypeptide(L)'
;MSTLDDRRLHDTFVDGYDVIDLFAPADQLQSALDSRVLIEQAKGFLSHRLNISVDDAFAALRNYARTTNTRIAAVAAGVIEDGLVP
;
A
#
# COMPACT_ATOMS: atom_id res chain seq x y z
N MET A 1 -62.20 3.24 -17.87
CA MET A 1 -61.69 1.90 -18.23
C MET A 1 -60.18 2.02 -18.30
N SER A 2 -59.48 1.28 -17.46
CA SER A 2 -58.02 1.30 -17.28
C SER A 2 -57.28 0.88 -18.54
N THR A 3 -56.30 1.66 -18.97
CA THR A 3 -55.15 1.15 -19.74
C THR A 3 -53.91 1.61 -19.00
N LEU A 4 -53.39 0.71 -18.18
CA LEU A 4 -51.99 0.68 -17.81
C LEU A 4 -51.18 0.81 -19.10
N ASP A 5 -50.40 1.87 -19.25
CA ASP A 5 -49.19 1.80 -20.08
C ASP A 5 -48.01 2.00 -19.14
N ASP A 6 -47.53 0.84 -18.73
CA ASP A 6 -46.50 0.50 -17.77
C ASP A 6 -45.09 0.85 -18.30
N ARG A 7 -44.98 1.98 -19.02
CA ARG A 7 -43.76 2.42 -19.71
C ARG A 7 -42.96 3.46 -18.92
N ARG A 8 -43.18 3.51 -17.60
CA ARG A 8 -42.34 4.26 -16.67
C ARG A 8 -41.56 3.33 -15.74
N LEU A 9 -41.16 2.19 -16.27
CA LEU A 9 -40.09 1.39 -15.70
C LEU A 9 -38.89 1.51 -16.66
N HIS A 10 -37.72 1.76 -16.07
CA HIS A 10 -36.40 1.49 -16.65
C HIS A 10 -35.56 2.59 -17.31
N ASP A 11 -35.89 3.88 -17.19
CA ASP A 11 -35.02 4.94 -17.73
C ASP A 11 -34.61 5.98 -16.67
N THR A 12 -33.92 5.51 -15.64
CA THR A 12 -32.83 6.25 -15.01
C THR A 12 -31.91 5.21 -14.38
N PHE A 13 -31.01 4.71 -15.22
CA PHE A 13 -29.62 4.43 -14.88
C PHE A 13 -29.37 4.16 -13.39
N VAL A 14 -29.34 2.87 -13.02
CA VAL A 14 -28.73 2.42 -11.77
C VAL A 14 -27.27 2.86 -11.85
N ASP A 15 -26.96 3.99 -11.22
CA ASP A 15 -25.61 4.51 -11.17
C ASP A 15 -24.75 3.52 -10.38
N GLY A 16 -23.67 3.09 -11.00
CA GLY A 16 -22.77 2.04 -10.53
C GLY A 16 -21.89 2.47 -9.37
N TYR A 17 -22.49 3.02 -8.32
CA TYR A 17 -21.81 3.37 -7.08
C TYR A 17 -21.68 2.14 -6.18
N ASP A 18 -20.43 1.79 -5.89
CA ASP A 18 -19.94 1.35 -4.57
C ASP A 18 -19.97 -0.13 -4.16
N VAL A 19 -19.81 -1.09 -5.08
CA VAL A 19 -19.29 -2.42 -4.67
C VAL A 19 -17.78 -2.47 -4.53
N ILE A 20 -17.05 -1.51 -5.11
CA ILE A 20 -15.57 -1.47 -5.06
C ILE A 20 -15.04 -0.64 -3.87
N ASP A 21 -15.80 0.35 -3.39
CA ASP A 21 -15.33 1.27 -2.34
C ASP A 21 -15.46 0.70 -0.90
N LEU A 22 -16.35 -0.28 -0.66
CA LEU A 22 -16.57 -0.84 0.68
C LEU A 22 -15.40 -1.67 1.21
N PHE A 23 -14.62 -2.30 0.33
CA PHE A 23 -13.46 -3.12 0.70
C PHE A 23 -12.13 -2.35 0.66
N ALA A 24 -12.12 -1.14 0.07
CA ALA A 24 -10.94 -0.28 -0.02
C ALA A 24 -10.29 0.03 1.35
N PRO A 25 -11.03 0.22 2.47
CA PRO A 25 -10.41 0.43 3.78
C PRO A 25 -9.65 -0.79 4.31
N ALA A 26 -10.18 -2.00 4.05
CA ALA A 26 -9.53 -3.24 4.48
C ALA A 26 -8.24 -3.49 3.69
N ASP A 27 -8.28 -3.25 2.37
CA ASP A 27 -7.12 -3.40 1.49
C ASP A 27 -6.03 -2.36 1.80
N GLN A 28 -6.40 -1.12 2.12
CA GLN A 28 -5.45 -0.08 2.54
C GLN A 28 -4.75 -0.44 3.86
N LEU A 29 -5.49 -0.96 4.83
CA LEU A 29 -4.90 -1.42 6.08
C LEU A 29 -3.97 -2.61 5.84
N GLN A 30 -4.40 -3.58 5.05
CA GLN A 30 -3.58 -4.75 4.72
C GLN A 30 -2.28 -4.32 4.04
N SER A 31 -2.36 -3.42 3.05
CA SER A 31 -1.18 -2.86 2.38
C SER A 31 -0.23 -2.13 3.34
N ALA A 32 -0.77 -1.41 4.33
CA ALA A 32 0.03 -0.76 5.36
C ALA A 32 0.73 -1.76 6.29
N LEU A 33 0.05 -2.86 6.64
CA LEU A 33 0.61 -3.94 7.45
C LEU A 33 1.72 -4.69 6.71
N ASP A 34 1.51 -5.04 5.45
CA ASP A 34 2.50 -5.71 4.62
C ASP A 34 3.75 -4.85 4.45
N SER A 35 3.55 -3.54 4.22
CA SER A 35 4.64 -2.56 4.18
C SER A 35 5.43 -2.50 5.49
N ARG A 36 4.74 -2.61 6.64
CA ARG A 36 5.39 -2.59 7.96
C ARG A 36 6.28 -3.81 8.15
N VAL A 37 5.83 -5.00 7.75
CA VAL A 37 6.63 -6.23 7.85
C VAL A 37 7.95 -6.08 7.09
N LEU A 38 7.89 -5.63 5.83
CA LEU A 38 9.08 -5.43 5.00
C LEU A 38 10.05 -4.39 5.61
N ILE A 39 9.52 -3.29 6.13
CA ILE A 39 10.36 -2.25 6.76
C ILE A 39 11.07 -2.78 8.01
N GLU A 40 10.39 -3.52 8.87
CA GLU A 40 11.01 -4.10 10.07
C GLU A 40 12.06 -5.17 9.73
N GLN A 41 11.79 -5.99 8.70
CA GLN A 41 12.78 -6.95 8.20
C GLN A 41 14.02 -6.24 7.65
N ALA A 42 13.84 -5.21 6.81
CA ALA A 42 14.95 -4.45 6.23
C ALA A 42 15.80 -3.76 7.32
N LYS A 43 15.15 -3.20 8.36
CA LYS A 43 15.85 -2.62 9.51
C LYS A 43 16.71 -3.66 10.24
N GLY A 44 16.17 -4.84 10.51
CA GLY A 44 16.91 -5.93 11.17
C GLY A 44 18.07 -6.46 10.33
N PHE A 45 17.85 -6.61 9.02
CA PHE A 45 18.89 -7.03 8.08
C PHE A 45 20.04 -6.01 8.02
N LEU A 46 19.73 -4.72 7.84
CA LEU A 46 20.74 -3.66 7.76
C LEU A 46 21.47 -3.44 9.09
N SER A 47 20.77 -3.48 10.23
CA SER A 47 21.41 -3.33 11.54
C SER A 47 22.44 -4.42 11.77
N HIS A 48 22.11 -5.67 11.42
CA HIS A 48 23.04 -6.78 11.51
C HIS A 48 24.19 -6.69 10.49
N ARG A 49 23.86 -6.43 9.22
CA ARG A 49 24.84 -6.41 8.12
C ARG A 49 25.84 -5.27 8.24
N LEU A 50 25.39 -4.08 8.66
CA LEU A 50 26.22 -2.88 8.77
C LEU A 50 26.73 -2.65 10.20
N ASN A 51 26.32 -3.49 11.16
CA ASN A 51 26.63 -3.35 12.57
C ASN A 51 26.29 -1.94 13.12
N ILE A 52 25.07 -1.50 12.83
CA ILE A 52 24.51 -0.20 13.24
C ILE A 52 23.25 -0.40 14.08
N SER A 53 22.77 0.65 14.73
CA SER A 53 21.49 0.58 15.46
C SER A 53 20.30 0.38 14.50
N VAL A 54 19.21 -0.15 15.03
CA VAL A 54 17.94 -0.28 14.28
C VAL A 54 17.40 1.09 13.86
N ASP A 55 17.64 2.12 14.66
CA ASP A 55 17.24 3.50 14.35
C ASP A 55 18.08 4.09 13.22
N ASP A 56 19.39 3.84 13.21
CA ASP A 56 20.28 4.25 12.12
C ASP A 56 19.93 3.53 10.81
N ALA A 57 19.60 2.23 10.87
CA ALA A 57 19.12 1.49 9.73
C ALA A 57 17.82 2.09 9.15
N PHE A 58 16.89 2.50 10.00
CA PHE A 58 15.67 3.17 9.55
C PHE A 58 15.94 4.57 8.98
N ALA A 59 16.91 5.30 9.54
CA ALA A 59 17.34 6.58 9.01
C ALA A 59 17.96 6.43 7.61
N ALA A 60 18.79 5.40 7.39
CA ALA A 60 19.35 5.07 6.08
C ALA A 60 18.26 4.78 5.04
N LEU A 61 17.30 3.90 5.37
CA LEU A 61 16.14 3.63 4.51
C LEU A 61 15.37 4.92 4.14
N ARG A 62 15.12 5.79 5.12
CA ARG A 62 14.42 7.07 4.90
C ARG A 62 15.22 8.04 4.03
N ASN A 63 16.52 8.15 4.25
CA ASN A 63 17.38 9.04 3.49
C ASN A 63 17.48 8.58 2.03
N TYR A 64 17.68 7.29 1.80
CA TYR A 64 17.69 6.73 0.45
C TYR A 64 16.35 6.96 -0.25
N ALA A 65 15.23 6.57 0.38
CA ALA A 65 13.89 6.79 -0.15
C ALA A 65 13.62 8.24 -0.56
N ARG A 66 14.06 9.21 0.27
CA ARG A 66 13.90 10.64 -0.03
C ARG A 66 14.78 11.11 -1.17
N THR A 67 16.05 10.71 -1.18
CA THR A 67 17.02 11.14 -2.22
C THR A 67 16.72 10.53 -3.58
N THR A 68 16.11 9.34 -3.62
CA THR A 68 15.71 8.66 -4.86
C THR A 68 14.23 8.84 -5.20
N ASN A 69 13.48 9.64 -4.43
CA ASN A 69 12.04 9.83 -4.59
C ASN A 69 11.26 8.49 -4.71
N THR A 70 11.66 7.51 -3.89
CA THR A 70 11.11 6.15 -3.88
C THR A 70 10.33 5.92 -2.58
N ARG A 71 9.25 5.13 -2.64
CA ARG A 71 8.52 4.75 -1.42
C ARG A 71 9.42 3.92 -0.52
N ILE A 72 9.45 4.22 0.78
CA ILE A 72 10.30 3.50 1.75
C ILE A 72 10.02 1.98 1.77
N ALA A 73 8.76 1.56 1.57
CA ALA A 73 8.41 0.15 1.47
C ALA A 73 9.08 -0.54 0.27
N ALA A 74 9.23 0.15 -0.87
CA ALA A 74 9.93 -0.38 -2.04
C ALA A 74 11.45 -0.43 -1.83
N VAL A 75 12.02 0.55 -1.11
CA VAL A 75 13.44 0.49 -0.70
C VAL A 75 13.67 -0.71 0.23
N ALA A 76 12.79 -0.91 1.22
CA ALA A 76 12.85 -2.04 2.13
C ALA A 76 12.73 -3.38 1.39
N ALA A 77 11.83 -3.48 0.40
CA ALA A 77 11.73 -4.65 -0.47
C ALA A 77 13.06 -4.91 -1.21
N GLY A 78 13.65 -3.90 -1.86
CA GLY A 78 14.95 -4.06 -2.54
C GLY A 78 16.10 -4.44 -1.60
N VAL A 79 16.05 -4.03 -0.33
CA VAL A 79 17.03 -4.49 0.69
C VAL A 79 16.89 -5.98 0.95
N ILE A 80 15.67 -6.50 1.06
CA ILE A 80 15.39 -7.90 1.39
C ILE A 80 15.51 -8.82 0.18
N GLU A 81 15.03 -8.38 -0.99
CA GLU A 81 14.97 -9.17 -2.21
C GLU A 81 16.30 -9.14 -2.96
N ASP A 82 16.90 -7.95 -3.11
CA ASP A 82 18.10 -7.73 -3.94
C ASP A 82 19.38 -7.47 -3.13
N GLY A 83 19.27 -7.39 -1.80
CA GLY A 83 20.41 -7.08 -0.94
C GLY A 83 20.92 -5.64 -1.10
N LEU A 84 20.06 -4.71 -1.52
CA LEU A 84 20.36 -3.27 -1.59
C LEU A 84 20.99 -2.79 -0.28
N VAL A 85 22.02 -1.96 -0.37
CA VAL A 85 22.61 -1.24 0.77
C VAL A 85 22.39 0.25 0.55
N PRO A 86 21.38 0.85 1.20
CA PRO A 86 21.03 2.25 1.08
C PRO A 86 22.00 3.20 1.80
#